data_AF-A0A9E4S6B5-F1
#
_entry.id   AF-A0A9E4S6B5-F1
#
_cell.length_a   1.000
_cell.length_b   1.000
_cell.length_c   1.000
_cell.angle_alpha   90.00
_cell.angle_beta   90.00
_cell.angle_gamma   90.00
#
_symmetry.space_group_name_H-M   'P 1'
#
loop_
_entity.id
_entity.type
_entity.pdbx_description
1 polymer ?
#
loop_
_entity_poly.entity_id
_entity_poly.type
_entity_poly.pdbx_seq_one_letter_code
_entity_poly.pdbx_strand_id
1 'polypeptide(L)'
;MLNDFWVFVSGVMIFIGLLASEGLLLVVGSLVFVLAIAARIWERFAFHSVSHSRTISRQRAFIGDTVDYSISLDNDKVLPLIWVDIQDTFPEGLELTGATMRGTGFEENRQHTITTSLLPYQKATW
;
A
#
# COMPACT_ATOMS: atom_id res chain seq x y z
N MET A 1 10.43 -5.80 4.34
CA MET A 1 11.85 -5.81 3.94
C MET A 1 12.47 -7.14 4.31
N LEU A 2 12.50 -8.10 3.38
CA LEU A 2 13.35 -9.27 3.56
C LEU A 2 14.79 -8.77 3.35
N ASN A 3 15.63 -8.84 4.39
CA ASN A 3 17.01 -8.36 4.31
C ASN A 3 17.73 -9.02 3.12
N ASP A 4 18.54 -8.27 2.38
CA ASP A 4 19.34 -8.78 1.25
C ASP A 4 20.16 -10.02 1.64
N PHE A 5 20.55 -10.09 2.92
CA PHE A 5 21.17 -11.26 3.55
C PHE A 5 20.37 -12.56 3.36
N TRP A 6 19.05 -12.56 3.55
CA TRP A 6 18.23 -13.77 3.42
C TRP A 6 18.11 -14.25 1.96
N VAL A 7 18.11 -13.31 1.01
CA VAL A 7 18.14 -13.62 -0.43
C VAL A 7 19.49 -14.22 -0.82
N PHE A 8 20.57 -13.71 -0.24
CA PHE A 8 21.91 -14.27 -0.43
C PHE A 8 22.01 -15.69 0.16
N VAL A 9 21.54 -15.90 1.39
CA VAL A 9 21.53 -17.21 2.07
C VAL A 9 20.71 -18.24 1.28
N SER A 10 19.55 -17.87 0.73
CA SER A 10 18.76 -18.80 -0.09
C SER A 10 19.48 -19.17 -1.39
N GLY A 11 20.17 -18.21 -2.04
CA GLY A 11 21.02 -18.49 -3.19
C GLY A 11 22.15 -19.48 -2.90
N VAL A 12 22.84 -19.31 -1.76
CA VAL A 12 23.89 -20.23 -1.29
C VAL A 12 23.30 -21.62 -1.00
N MET A 13 22.11 -21.68 -0.39
CA MET A 13 21.45 -22.94 -0.06
C MET A 13 21.04 -23.73 -1.31
N ILE A 14 20.55 -23.04 -2.36
CA ILE A 14 20.29 -23.66 -3.67
C ILE A 14 21.58 -24.19 -4.29
N PHE A 15 22.66 -23.41 -4.24
CA PHE A 15 23.97 -23.81 -4.79
C PHE A 15 24.53 -25.05 -4.09
N ILE A 16 24.46 -25.11 -2.76
CA ILE A 16 24.86 -26.29 -1.97
C ILE A 16 23.95 -27.48 -2.27
N GLY A 17 22.63 -27.28 -2.34
CA GLY A 17 21.68 -28.34 -2.70
C GLY A 17 21.96 -28.95 -4.08
N LEU A 18 22.38 -28.12 -5.04
CA LEU A 18 22.76 -28.57 -6.38
C LEU A 18 24.05 -29.41 -6.34
N LEU A 19 25.06 -28.97 -5.59
CA LEU A 19 26.32 -29.70 -5.42
C LEU A 19 26.15 -31.02 -4.66
N ALA A 20 25.31 -31.03 -3.62
CA ALA A 20 25.03 -32.20 -2.79
C ALA A 20 24.00 -33.16 -3.41
N SER A 21 23.32 -32.77 -4.51
CA SER A 21 22.22 -33.51 -5.14
C SER A 21 21.04 -33.81 -4.19
N GLU A 22 20.88 -32.98 -3.16
CA GLU A 22 19.82 -33.10 -2.16
C GLU A 22 18.57 -32.35 -2.62
N GLY A 23 17.56 -33.11 -3.08
CA GLY A 23 16.33 -32.55 -3.64
C GLY A 23 15.56 -31.64 -2.67
N LEU A 24 15.61 -31.92 -1.36
CA LEU A 24 14.91 -31.13 -0.35
C LEU A 24 15.48 -29.71 -0.22
N LEU A 25 16.81 -29.55 -0.29
CA LEU A 25 17.45 -28.24 -0.21
C LEU A 25 17.12 -27.37 -1.42
N LEU A 26 17.02 -27.98 -2.61
CA LEU A 26 16.60 -27.28 -3.83
C LEU A 26 15.15 -26.80 -3.73
N VAL A 27 14.23 -27.64 -3.22
CA VAL A 27 12.82 -27.26 -3.06
C VAL A 27 12.68 -26.11 -2.06
N VAL A 28 13.30 -26.23 -0.88
CA VAL A 28 13.21 -25.18 0.16
C VAL A 28 13.88 -23.89 -0.30
N GLY A 29 15.09 -23.98 -0.89
CA GLY A 29 15.82 -22.83 -1.40
C GLY A 29 15.04 -22.09 -2.49
N SER A 30 14.51 -22.81 -3.47
CA SER A 30 13.71 -22.23 -4.57
C SER A 30 12.42 -21.58 -4.06
N LEU A 31 11.72 -22.20 -3.11
CA LEU A 31 10.53 -21.62 -2.50
C LEU A 31 10.83 -20.27 -1.83
N VAL A 32 11.88 -20.21 -1.00
CA VAL A 32 12.30 -18.96 -0.36
C VAL A 32 12.69 -17.92 -1.40
N PHE A 33 13.39 -18.33 -2.46
CA PHE A 33 13.81 -17.44 -3.54
C PHE A 33 12.60 -16.85 -4.30
N VAL A 34 11.60 -17.66 -4.64
CA VAL A 34 10.36 -17.21 -5.29
C VAL A 34 9.60 -16.23 -4.39
N LEU A 35 9.44 -16.53 -3.11
CA LEU A 35 8.79 -15.64 -2.15
C LEU A 35 9.52 -14.31 -2.01
N ALA A 36 10.86 -14.32 -2.03
CA ALA A 36 11.67 -13.11 -1.97
C ALA A 36 11.52 -12.25 -3.23
N ILE A 37 11.51 -12.86 -4.42
CA ILE A 37 11.26 -12.15 -5.67
C ILE A 37 9.87 -11.53 -5.69
N ALA A 38 8.85 -12.30 -5.28
CA ALA A 38 7.49 -11.78 -5.17
C ALA A 38 7.45 -10.56 -4.24
N ALA A 39 7.98 -10.66 -3.03
CA ALA A 39 8.03 -9.53 -2.09
C ALA A 39 8.72 -8.28 -2.69
N ARG A 40 9.85 -8.47 -3.40
CA ARG A 40 10.57 -7.39 -4.09
C ARG A 40 9.76 -6.75 -5.22
N ILE A 41 9.01 -7.54 -5.97
CA ILE A 41 8.10 -7.04 -7.02
C ILE A 41 7.05 -6.14 -6.39
N TRP A 42 6.41 -6.58 -5.29
CA TRP A 42 5.45 -5.74 -4.57
C TRP A 42 6.08 -4.48 -4.02
N GLU A 43 7.24 -4.55 -3.37
CA GLU A 43 7.93 -3.37 -2.84
C GLU A 43 8.22 -2.33 -3.93
N ARG A 44 8.67 -2.78 -5.11
CA ARG A 44 9.07 -1.87 -6.18
C ARG A 44 7.91 -1.33 -7.01
N PHE A 45 6.88 -2.15 -7.22
CA PHE A 45 5.79 -1.84 -8.16
C PHE A 45 4.45 -1.57 -7.48
N ALA A 46 4.30 -1.73 -6.16
CA ALA A 46 3.02 -1.50 -5.47
C ALA A 46 2.45 -0.12 -5.76
N PHE A 47 3.25 0.95 -5.68
CA PHE A 47 2.77 2.31 -5.96
C PHE A 47 3.02 2.78 -7.39
N HIS A 48 3.60 1.93 -8.25
CA HIS A 48 3.72 2.24 -9.66
C HIS A 48 2.32 2.25 -10.30
N SER A 49 2.06 3.22 -11.18
CA SER A 49 0.77 3.36 -11.88
C SER A 49 -0.46 3.41 -10.94
N VAL A 50 -0.31 3.98 -9.75
CA VAL A 50 -1.44 4.26 -8.84
C VAL A 50 -1.78 5.73 -8.94
N SER A 51 -3.02 6.03 -9.34
CA SER A 51 -3.50 7.41 -9.43
C SER A 51 -4.45 7.70 -8.28
N HIS A 52 -4.21 8.82 -7.61
CA HIS A 52 -5.04 9.31 -6.51
C HIS A 52 -5.59 10.68 -6.87
N SER A 53 -6.91 10.84 -6.80
CA SER A 53 -7.61 12.09 -7.12
C SER A 53 -8.57 12.48 -6.01
N ARG A 54 -8.59 13.77 -5.68
CA ARG A 54 -9.50 14.37 -4.71
C ARG A 54 -10.38 15.40 -5.41
N THR A 55 -11.68 15.35 -5.17
CA THR A 55 -12.64 16.29 -5.73
C THR A 55 -13.52 16.86 -4.64
N ILE A 56 -13.73 18.18 -4.66
CA ILE A 56 -14.65 18.89 -3.78
C ILE A 56 -15.78 19.43 -4.64
N SER A 57 -17.03 19.29 -4.21
CA SER A 57 -18.19 19.69 -5.03
C SER A 57 -18.27 21.19 -5.30
N ARG A 58 -17.62 22.03 -4.49
CA ARG A 58 -17.61 23.49 -4.62
C ARG A 58 -16.23 24.09 -4.40
N GLN A 59 -15.89 25.11 -5.19
CA GLN A 59 -14.63 25.86 -5.05
C GLN A 59 -14.67 26.92 -3.93
N ARG A 60 -15.86 27.28 -3.46
CA ARG A 60 -16.07 28.26 -2.39
C ARG A 60 -17.15 27.76 -1.45
N ALA A 61 -16.92 27.94 -0.16
CA ALA A 61 -17.82 27.59 0.93
C ALA A 61 -17.73 28.69 2.00
N PHE A 62 -18.82 28.94 2.70
CA PHE A 62 -18.87 29.83 3.85
C PHE A 62 -18.78 29.02 5.15
N ILE A 63 -18.53 29.71 6.26
CA ILE A 63 -18.51 29.08 7.59
C ILE A 63 -19.89 28.49 7.86
N GLY A 64 -19.93 27.19 8.18
CA GLY A 64 -21.16 26.44 8.41
C GLY A 64 -21.70 25.70 7.19
N ASP A 65 -21.14 25.91 5.99
CA ASP A 65 -21.50 25.12 4.82
C ASP A 65 -20.93 23.71 4.92
N THR A 66 -21.71 22.72 4.47
CA THR A 66 -21.23 21.37 4.21
C THR A 66 -20.90 21.22 2.73
N VAL A 67 -19.70 20.71 2.43
CA VAL A 67 -19.27 20.41 1.07
C VAL A 67 -18.99 18.92 0.92
N ASP A 68 -19.29 18.40 -0.26
CA ASP A 68 -18.99 17.00 -0.56
C ASP A 68 -17.52 16.88 -0.93
N TYR A 69 -16.85 15.94 -0.28
CA TYR A 69 -15.48 15.59 -0.52
C TYR A 69 -15.43 14.14 -0.97
N SER A 70 -14.85 13.90 -2.14
CA SER A 70 -14.69 12.55 -2.67
C SER A 70 -13.23 12.25 -2.99
N ILE A 71 -12.81 11.05 -2.64
CA ILE A 71 -11.49 10.51 -2.94
C ILE A 71 -11.66 9.34 -3.91
N SER A 72 -10.89 9.33 -4.99
CA SER A 72 -10.77 8.15 -5.84
C SER A 72 -9.34 7.66 -5.87
N LEU A 73 -9.20 6.33 -5.79
CA LEU A 73 -7.93 5.62 -5.96
C LEU A 73 -8.07 4.64 -7.12
N ASP A 74 -7.13 4.69 -8.06
CA ASP A 74 -7.13 3.88 -9.28
C ASP A 74 -5.84 3.06 -9.38
N ASN A 75 -5.97 1.75 -9.57
CA ASN A 75 -4.87 0.81 -9.71
C ASN A 75 -4.71 0.38 -11.18
N ASP A 76 -3.98 1.14 -11.99
CA ASP A 76 -3.80 0.88 -13.43
C ASP A 76 -2.67 -0.13 -13.72
N LYS A 77 -2.67 -1.26 -13.01
CA LYS A 77 -1.70 -2.34 -13.21
C LYS A 77 -2.26 -3.70 -12.85
N VAL A 78 -1.56 -4.73 -13.33
CA VAL A 78 -1.85 -6.15 -13.04
C VAL A 78 -1.58 -6.50 -11.56
N LEU A 79 -0.68 -5.79 -10.89
CA LEU A 79 -0.32 -6.11 -9.52
C LEU A 79 -1.41 -5.64 -8.55
N PRO A 80 -2.01 -6.53 -7.74
CA PRO A 80 -3.01 -6.14 -6.76
C PRO A 80 -2.37 -5.38 -5.60
N LEU A 81 -3.07 -4.34 -5.19
CA LEU A 81 -2.81 -3.58 -3.98
C LEU A 81 -3.53 -4.26 -2.81
N ILE A 82 -2.86 -5.21 -2.18
CA ILE A 82 -3.43 -6.03 -1.10
C ILE A 82 -3.81 -5.23 0.15
N TRP A 83 -3.09 -4.14 0.41
CA TRP A 83 -3.32 -3.24 1.53
C TRP A 83 -2.78 -1.86 1.16
N VAL A 84 -3.65 -0.87 1.16
CA VAL A 84 -3.30 0.54 0.93
C VAL A 84 -3.90 1.36 2.05
N ASP A 85 -3.07 2.23 2.59
CA ASP A 85 -3.48 3.22 3.58
C ASP A 85 -3.37 4.61 2.94
N ILE A 86 -4.50 5.30 2.86
CA ILE A 86 -4.60 6.68 2.38
C ILE A 86 -4.69 7.58 3.61
N GLN A 87 -3.68 8.41 3.82
CA GLN A 87 -3.62 9.34 4.95
C GLN A 87 -3.78 10.77 4.43
N ASP A 88 -4.94 11.35 4.73
CA ASP A 88 -5.31 12.70 4.32
C ASP A 88 -5.25 13.63 5.53
N THR A 89 -4.50 14.71 5.39
CA THR A 89 -4.43 15.76 6.40
C THR A 89 -5.53 16.78 6.18
N PHE A 90 -6.28 17.08 7.23
CA PHE A 90 -7.30 18.14 7.21
C PHE A 90 -6.89 19.34 8.05
N PRO A 91 -7.09 20.57 7.53
CA PRO A 91 -6.79 21.79 8.27
C PRO A 91 -7.75 21.98 9.44
N GLU A 92 -7.34 22.80 10.41
CA GLU A 92 -8.19 23.17 11.53
C GLU A 92 -9.47 23.86 11.08
N GLY A 93 -10.56 23.63 11.83
CA GLY A 93 -11.87 24.19 11.55
C GLY A 93 -12.70 23.42 10.51
N LEU A 94 -12.15 22.40 9.85
CA LEU A 94 -12.92 21.46 9.03
C LEU A 94 -13.21 20.17 9.80
N GLU A 95 -14.47 19.72 9.71
CA GLU A 95 -14.93 18.47 10.29
C GLU A 95 -15.41 17.53 9.18
N LEU A 96 -14.88 16.30 9.17
CA LEU A 96 -15.33 15.27 8.25
C LEU A 96 -16.49 14.51 8.90
N THR A 97 -17.69 14.68 8.35
CA THR A 97 -18.88 14.01 8.87
C THR A 97 -18.88 12.54 8.46
N GLY A 98 -18.96 11.63 9.42
CA GLY A 98 -19.05 10.18 9.16
C GLY A 98 -17.71 9.44 9.11
N ALA A 99 -16.59 10.13 9.33
CA ALA A 99 -15.28 9.49 9.41
C ALA A 99 -14.63 9.65 10.79
N THR A 100 -13.84 8.66 11.20
CA THR A 100 -13.10 8.73 12.46
C THR A 100 -11.79 9.48 12.24
N MET A 101 -11.70 10.71 12.74
CA MET A 101 -10.46 11.47 12.77
C MET A 101 -9.62 10.97 13.95
N ARG A 102 -8.45 10.37 13.69
CA ARG A 102 -7.49 10.01 14.75
C ARG A 102 -6.57 11.20 15.00
N GLY A 103 -6.62 11.74 16.23
CA GLY A 103 -5.67 12.73 16.73
C GLY A 103 -5.30 12.39 18.17
N THR A 104 -4.04 12.04 18.40
CA THR A 104 -3.47 11.98 19.76
C THR A 104 -3.14 13.40 20.16
N GLY A 105 -3.60 13.83 21.34
CA GLY A 105 -3.44 15.20 21.82
C GLY A 105 -2.02 15.72 21.62
N PHE A 106 -1.92 16.97 21.16
CA PHE A 106 -0.72 17.77 20.88
C PHE A 106 -0.14 17.78 19.46
N GLU A 107 -0.69 17.04 18.49
CA GLU A 107 -0.38 17.29 17.06
C GLU A 107 -1.62 17.80 16.29
N GLU A 108 -1.49 19.04 15.82
CA GLU A 108 -2.43 19.90 15.08
C GLU A 108 -2.79 19.38 13.67
N ASN A 109 -2.73 18.07 13.45
CA ASN A 109 -2.90 17.45 12.14
C ASN A 109 -3.90 16.31 12.23
N ARG A 110 -5.20 16.62 12.04
CA ARG A 110 -6.24 15.60 12.01
C ARG A 110 -6.06 14.76 10.76
N GLN A 111 -5.67 13.50 10.94
CA GLN A 111 -5.46 12.57 9.83
C GLN A 111 -6.71 11.72 9.62
N HIS A 112 -7.21 11.74 8.39
CA HIS A 112 -8.24 10.84 7.90
C HIS A 112 -7.57 9.65 7.21
N THR A 113 -7.82 8.46 7.71
CA THR A 113 -7.17 7.21 7.28
C THR A 113 -8.20 6.33 6.59
N ILE A 114 -8.02 6.06 5.29
CA ILE A 114 -8.81 5.07 4.55
C ILE A 114 -7.93 3.86 4.26
N THR A 115 -8.28 2.72 4.86
CA THR A 115 -7.65 1.44 4.56
C THR A 115 -8.48 0.68 3.54
N THR A 116 -7.86 0.27 2.44
CA THR A 116 -8.55 -0.49 1.39
C THR A 116 -7.60 -1.43 0.65
N SER A 117 -8.17 -2.27 -0.20
CA SER A 117 -7.45 -3.15 -1.13
C SER A 117 -8.00 -2.95 -2.53
N LEU A 118 -7.15 -2.89 -3.54
CA LEU A 118 -7.57 -2.81 -4.94
C LEU A 118 -7.02 -3.99 -5.72
N LEU A 119 -7.92 -4.68 -6.41
CA LEU A 119 -7.59 -5.69 -7.40
C LEU A 119 -6.92 -5.04 -8.63
N PRO A 120 -6.39 -5.87 -9.55
CA PRO A 120 -5.83 -5.38 -10.79
C PRO A 120 -6.85 -4.57 -11.59
N TYR A 121 -6.47 -3.38 -12.06
CA TYR A 121 -7.33 -2.48 -12.85
C TYR A 121 -8.63 -2.07 -12.15
N GLN A 122 -8.63 -2.07 -10.82
CA GLN A 122 -9.77 -1.63 -10.02
C GLN A 122 -9.64 -0.17 -9.64
N LYS A 123 -10.76 0.54 -9.66
CA LYS A 123 -10.94 1.88 -9.11
C LYS A 123 -11.92 1.84 -7.95
N ALA A 124 -11.58 2.53 -6.87
CA ALA A 124 -12.44 2.71 -5.71
C ALA A 124 -12.68 4.21 -5.46
N THR A 125 -13.86 4.55 -4.95
CA THR A 125 -14.24 5.94 -4.64
C THR A 125 -15.06 5.99 -3.37
N TRP A 126 -14.76 6.96 -2.53
CA TRP A 126 -15.43 7.25 -1.27
C TRP A 126 -15.86 8.71 -1.24
#